data_AF-A0A533WVV5-F1
#
_entry.id   AF-A0A533WVV5-F1
#
_cell.length_a   1.000
_cell.length_b   1.000
_cell.length_c   1.000
_cell.angle_alpha   90.00
_cell.angle_beta   90.00
_cell.angle_gamma   90.00
#
_symmetry.space_group_name_H-M   'P 1'
#
loop_
_entity.id
_entity.type
_entity.pdbx_description
1 polymer ?
#
loop_
_entity_poly.entity_id
_entity_poly.type
_entity_poly.pdbx_seq_one_letter_code
_entity_poly.pdbx_strand_id
1 'polypeptide(L)' 'MVRRSEARGDPKATKPAEVSRILRLAKANRNDVFYDLGCGHGCVCIMAAKKVKRVIGIEDHTATYKEAVKAVKHAGLQN' A
#
# COMPACT_ATOMS: atom_id res chain seq x y z
N MET A 1 17.94 11.05 -8.15
CA MET A 1 17.79 10.35 -6.85
C MET A 1 16.90 11.21 -5.98
N VAL A 2 15.67 10.80 -5.66
CA VAL A 2 14.79 11.56 -4.74
C VAL A 2 15.35 11.37 -3.34
N ARG A 3 15.57 12.46 -2.62
CA ARG A 3 16.02 12.38 -1.23
C ARG A 3 14.83 11.93 -0.38
N ARG A 4 15.06 10.95 0.50
CA ARG A 4 14.04 10.45 1.45
C ARG A 4 13.38 11.57 2.29
N SER A 5 14.05 12.72 2.39
CA SER A 5 13.58 13.94 3.05
C SER A 5 12.37 14.61 2.39
N GLU A 6 11.98 14.25 1.17
CA GLU A 6 10.81 14.82 0.49
C GLU A 6 9.54 13.97 0.66
N ALA A 7 9.66 12.69 1.00
CA ALA A 7 8.49 11.83 1.21
C ALA A 7 7.68 12.30 2.44
N ARG A 8 6.34 12.17 2.36
CA ARG A 8 5.42 12.63 3.41
C ARG A 8 4.86 11.46 4.21
N GLY A 9 4.56 11.72 5.48
CA GLY A 9 3.89 10.77 6.37
C GLY A 9 4.83 9.71 6.96
N ASP A 10 4.32 8.99 7.97
CA ASP A 10 5.05 7.87 8.58
C ASP A 10 4.77 6.58 7.80
N PRO A 11 5.79 5.86 7.28
CA PRO A 11 5.62 4.56 6.65
C PRO A 11 4.95 3.49 7.53
N LYS A 12 4.90 3.71 8.84
CA LYS A 12 4.34 2.81 9.85
C LYS A 12 3.05 3.35 10.49
N ALA A 13 2.46 4.39 9.91
CA ALA A 13 1.23 5.00 10.44
C ALA A 13 0.10 3.97 10.63
N THR A 14 -0.14 3.12 9.63
CA THR A 14 -1.14 2.04 9.69
C THR A 14 -0.50 0.72 10.10
N LYS A 15 -0.95 0.16 11.22
CA LYS A 15 -0.43 -1.08 11.80
C LYS A 15 -1.05 -2.31 11.16
N PRO A 16 -0.37 -3.47 11.17
CA PRO A 16 -0.90 -4.70 10.57
C PRO A 16 -2.28 -5.16 11.08
N ALA A 17 -2.56 -4.93 12.37
CA ALA A 17 -3.86 -5.24 12.96
C ALA A 17 -5.00 -4.38 12.39
N GLU A 18 -4.71 -3.11 12.08
CA GLU A 18 -5.67 -2.18 11.49
C GLU A 18 -5.96 -2.56 10.04
N VAL A 19 -4.95 -2.91 9.25
CA VAL A 19 -5.14 -3.43 7.89
C VAL A 19 -6.02 -4.68 7.89
N SER A 20 -5.77 -5.60 8.82
CA SER A 20 -6.59 -6.81 8.96
C SER A 20 -8.05 -6.49 9.32
N ARG A 21 -8.28 -5.44 10.12
CA ARG A 21 -9.63 -4.95 10.46
C ARG A 21 -10.31 -4.28 9.26
N ILE A 22 -9.59 -3.47 8.50
CA ILE A 22 -10.08 -2.81 7.27
C ILE A 22 -10.55 -3.87 6.27
N LEU A 23 -9.70 -4.85 5.95
CA LEU A 23 -10.04 -5.90 4.98
C LEU A 23 -11.23 -6.76 5.46
N ARG A 24 -11.32 -7.02 6.76
CA ARG A 24 -12.47 -7.75 7.34
C ARG A 24 -13.76 -6.95 7.22
N LEU A 25 -13.75 -5.65 7.55
CA LEU A 25 -14.93 -4.78 7.44
C LEU A 25 -15.39 -4.66 5.98
N ALA A 26 -14.45 -4.59 5.04
CA ALA A 26 -14.73 -4.58 3.61
C ALA A 26 -15.19 -5.95 3.05
N LYS A 27 -15.19 -7.02 3.87
CA LYS A 27 -15.43 -8.41 3.44
C LYS A 27 -14.55 -8.82 2.25
N ALA A 28 -13.33 -8.29 2.22
CA ALA A 28 -12.40 -8.48 1.11
C ALA A 28 -11.95 -9.93 1.00
N ASN A 29 -11.98 -10.46 -0.22
CA ASN A 29 -11.65 -11.85 -0.52
C ASN A 29 -10.82 -11.96 -1.82
N ARG A 30 -10.44 -13.20 -2.15
CA ARG A 30 -9.54 -13.53 -3.27
C ARG A 30 -10.07 -13.18 -4.66
N ASN A 31 -11.34 -12.79 -4.78
CA ASN A 31 -11.95 -12.38 -6.05
C ASN A 31 -11.92 -10.86 -6.25
N ASP A 32 -11.61 -10.09 -5.20
CA ASP A 32 -11.75 -8.63 -5.22
C ASP A 32 -10.51 -7.92 -5.77
N VAL A 33 -10.74 -6.72 -6.31
CA VAL A 33 -9.72 -5.71 -6.58
C VAL A 33 -9.80 -4.65 -5.47
N PHE A 34 -8.73 -4.47 -4.71
CA PHE A 34 -8.67 -3.50 -3.62
C PHE A 34 -8.03 -2.20 -4.09
N TYR A 35 -8.72 -1.08 -3.92
CA TYR A 35 -8.18 0.25 -4.19
C TYR A 35 -7.79 0.94 -2.90
N ASP A 36 -6.55 1.41 -2.84
CA ASP A 36 -6.00 2.16 -1.72
C ASP A 36 -5.71 3.59 -2.18
N LEU A 37 -6.63 4.49 -1.86
CA LEU A 37 -6.60 5.90 -2.29
C LEU A 37 -5.81 6.70 -1.24
N GLY A 38 -4.67 7.28 -1.64
CA GLY A 38 -3.70 7.84 -0.71
C GLY A 38 -2.88 6.74 -0.05
N CYS A 39 -2.32 5.82 -0.84
CA CYS A 39 -1.65 4.62 -0.34
C CYS A 39 -0.34 4.92 0.41
N GLY A 40 0.14 6.17 0.36
CA GLY A 40 1.32 6.62 1.08
C GLY A 40 2.53 5.77 0.70
N HIS A 41 3.14 5.11 1.69
CA HIS A 41 4.31 4.25 1.49
C HIS A 41 3.97 2.82 1.02
N GLY A 42 2.70 2.54 0.69
CA GLY A 42 2.27 1.26 0.12
C GLY A 42 2.16 0.10 1.13
N CYS A 43 2.25 0.35 2.44
CA CYS A 43 2.22 -0.70 3.46
C CYS A 43 0.88 -1.46 3.48
N VAL A 44 -0.24 -0.74 3.39
CA VAL A 44 -1.59 -1.33 3.28
C VAL A 44 -1.70 -2.14 2.00
N CYS A 45 -1.24 -1.61 0.87
CA CYS A 45 -1.25 -2.30 -0.41
C CYS A 45 -0.53 -3.66 -0.36
N ILE A 46 0.71 -3.67 0.16
CA ILE A 46 1.53 -4.89 0.29
C ILE A 46 0.84 -5.95 1.15
N MET A 47 0.19 -5.51 2.23
CA MET A 47 -0.56 -6.41 3.11
C MET A 47 -1.84 -6.93 2.46
N ALA A 48 -2.61 -6.07 1.81
CA ALA A 48 -3.85 -6.41 1.13
C ALA A 48 -3.62 -7.41 -0.01
N ALA A 49 -2.50 -7.30 -0.74
CA ALA A 49 -2.14 -8.20 -1.84
C ALA A 49 -2.06 -9.68 -1.42
N LYS A 50 -1.86 -9.96 -0.13
CA LYS A 50 -1.87 -11.33 0.40
C LYS A 50 -3.28 -11.93 0.52
N LYS A 51 -4.34 -11.12 0.44
CA LYS A 51 -5.73 -11.48 0.72
C LYS A 51 -6.66 -11.34 -0.48
N VAL A 52 -6.40 -10.38 -1.36
CA VAL A 52 -7.24 -10.08 -2.52
C VAL A 52 -6.60 -10.53 -3.84
N LYS A 53 -7.34 -10.43 -4.95
CA LYS A 53 -6.83 -10.79 -6.28
C LYS A 53 -5.77 -9.81 -6.78
N ARG A 54 -6.05 -8.51 -6.59
CA ARG A 54 -5.25 -7.41 -7.10
C ARG A 54 -5.40 -6.21 -6.18
N VAL A 55 -4.35 -5.42 -6.09
CA VAL A 55 -4.34 -4.15 -5.36
C VAL A 55 -3.92 -3.04 -6.32
N ILE A 56 -4.61 -1.90 -6.25
CA ILE A 56 -4.25 -0.69 -6.98
C ILE A 56 -4.07 0.41 -5.92
N GLY A 57 -2.82 0.84 -5.73
CA GLY A 57 -2.48 1.97 -4.87
C GLY A 57 -2.36 3.25 -5.68
N ILE A 58 -2.97 4.32 -5.21
CA ILE A 58 -2.91 5.66 -5.83
C ILE A 58 -2.29 6.63 -4.82
N GLU A 59 -1.24 7.32 -5.22
CA GLU A 59 -0.52 8.29 -4.41
C GLU A 59 -0.21 9.51 -5.27
N ASP A 60 -0.66 10.70 -4.83
CA ASP A 60 -0.50 11.95 -5.57
C ASP A 60 0.87 12.58 -5.36
N HIS A 61 1.52 12.32 -4.22
CA HIS A 61 2.82 12.89 -3.92
C HIS A 61 3.95 12.09 -4.56
N THR A 62 4.63 12.68 -5.55
CA THR A 62 5.65 12.01 -6.36
C THR A 62 6.77 11.35 -5.54
N ALA A 63 7.27 12.00 -4.48
CA ALA A 63 8.34 11.42 -3.66
C ALA A 63 7.84 10.21 -2.84
N THR A 64 6.62 10.31 -2.31
CA THR A 64 6.00 9.24 -1.52
C THR A 64 5.65 8.04 -2.42
N TYR A 65 5.08 8.30 -3.60
CA TYR A 65 4.82 7.30 -4.63
C TYR A 65 6.08 6.49 -4.99
N LYS A 66 7.22 7.15 -5.19
CA LYS A 66 8.48 6.46 -5.51
C LYS A 66 8.94 5.53 -4.39
N GLU A 67 8.79 5.93 -3.13
CA GLU A 67 9.07 5.05 -1.99
C GLU A 67 8.08 3.87 -1.93
N ALA A 68 6.81 4.09 -2.22
CA ALA A 68 5.80 3.03 -2.29
C ALA A 68 6.11 2.01 -3.39
N VAL A 69 6.42 2.46 -4.61
CA VAL A 69 6.83 1.60 -5.72
C VAL A 69 8.08 0.82 -5.37
N LYS A 70 9.05 1.46 -4.71
CA LYS A 70 10.25 0.78 -4.22
C LYS A 70 9.85 -0.32 -3.23
N ALA A 71 9.02 -0.05 -2.24
CA ALA A 71 8.57 -1.04 -1.26
C ALA A 71 7.83 -2.22 -1.92
N VAL A 72 6.92 -1.95 -2.85
CA VAL A 72 6.18 -2.96 -3.63
C VAL A 72 7.15 -3.83 -4.44
N LYS A 73 8.15 -3.22 -5.09
CA LYS A 73 9.19 -3.93 -5.84
C LYS A 73 10.04 -4.83 -4.94
N HIS A 74 10.43 -4.35 -3.77
CA HIS A 74 11.19 -5.16 -2.79
C HIS A 74 10.36 -6.32 -2.24
N ALA A 75 9.03 -6.17 -2.17
CA ALA A 75 8.11 -7.23 -1.78
C ALA A 75 7.81 -8.23 -2.92
N GLY A 76 8.29 -7.99 -4.14
CA GLY A 76 8.02 -8.83 -5.31
C GLY A 76 6.55 -8.80 -5.77
N LEU A 77 5.86 -7.68 -5.55
CA LEU A 77 4.43 -7.53 -5.83
C LEU A 77 4.14 -6.61 -7.02
N GLN A 78 5.16 -6.18 -7.76
CA GLN A 78 4.99 -5.41 -8.99
C GLN A 78 4.46 -6.32 -10.11
N ASN A 79 3.33 -5.95 -10.70
CA ASN A 79 2.71 -6.58 -11.86
C ASN A 79 2.12 -5.49 -12.76
#